data_AF-A0A0D6L7N5-F1
#
_entry.id   AF-A0A0D6L7N5-F1
#
_cell.length_a   1.000
_cell.length_b   1.000
_cell.length_c   1.000
_cell.angle_alpha   90.00
_cell.angle_beta   90.00
_cell.angle_gamma   90.00
#
_symmetry.space_group_name_H-M   'P 1'
#
loop_
_entity.id
_entity.type
_entity.pdbx_description
1 polymer ?
#
loop_
_entity_poly.entity_id
_entity_poly.type
_entity_poly.pdbx_seq_one_letter_code
_entity_poly.pdbx_strand_id
1 'polypeptide(L)'
;MSKTVEGLNHAYELRDSSPEDLIFDLFKMPNKDEASISKLIKVLKSFGLRESDPRLRHMMEKMKSFEDDDDDARNFLLSRDKFKECIHPSVQLISQALRNHLIIPSWGEFCGQIKTIFEECKLIKEGSVATYIPQLARQNPDIWGLSICTIDGQRVSFGDYKMPFCVQSVSKAFNYAIVSSDLGADFVHSYVGHEPSGRLFNEICLDANGKHSIHFWPKVL
;
A
#
# COMPACT_ATOMS: atom_id res chain seq x y z
N MET A 1 -8.33 47.44 -21.66
CA MET A 1 -9.03 46.23 -22.13
C MET A 1 -8.07 45.45 -23.00
N SER A 2 -7.55 44.29 -22.66
CA SER A 2 -7.23 43.65 -21.39
C SER A 2 -6.19 42.60 -21.79
N LYS A 3 -5.16 42.35 -20.98
CA LYS A 3 -4.24 41.20 -21.14
C LYS A 3 -4.98 39.84 -21.22
N THR A 4 -6.28 39.84 -20.96
CA THR A 4 -7.24 38.75 -21.21
C THR A 4 -7.44 38.43 -22.71
N VAL A 5 -7.20 39.37 -23.65
CA VAL A 5 -7.40 39.15 -25.09
C VAL A 5 -6.17 38.51 -25.76
N GLU A 6 -4.95 38.87 -25.33
CA GLU A 6 -3.73 38.17 -25.78
C GLU A 6 -3.66 36.73 -25.26
N GLY A 7 -4.25 36.44 -24.10
CA GLY A 7 -4.41 35.08 -23.58
C GLY A 7 -5.37 34.19 -24.39
N LEU A 8 -6.21 34.76 -25.26
CA LEU A 8 -7.13 33.99 -26.12
C LEU A 8 -6.46 33.52 -27.43
N ASN A 9 -5.40 34.18 -27.88
CA ASN A 9 -4.68 33.79 -29.10
C ASN A 9 -3.66 32.65 -28.88
N HIS A 10 -3.25 32.41 -27.63
CA HIS A 10 -2.35 31.31 -27.25
C HIS A 10 -3.06 30.18 -26.48
N ALA A 11 -4.39 30.10 -26.56
CA ALA A 11 -5.14 29.01 -25.93
C ALA A 11 -4.80 27.62 -26.50
N TYR A 12 -4.17 27.56 -27.68
CA TYR A 12 -3.67 26.34 -28.32
C TYR A 12 -2.28 25.92 -27.84
N GLU A 13 -1.43 26.83 -27.34
CA GLU A 13 -0.09 26.46 -26.85
C GLU A 13 -0.15 25.73 -25.49
N LEU A 14 -1.24 25.93 -24.74
CA LEU A 14 -1.50 25.22 -23.48
C LEU A 14 -2.08 23.80 -23.68
N ARG A 15 -2.36 23.36 -24.92
CA ARG A 15 -3.08 22.10 -25.17
C ARG A 15 -2.22 20.84 -25.27
N ASP A 16 -0.90 20.94 -25.38
CA ASP A 16 -0.01 19.77 -25.56
C ASP A 16 0.99 19.55 -24.41
N SER A 17 0.68 20.01 -23.19
CA SER A 17 1.51 19.65 -22.03
C SER A 17 1.21 18.20 -21.62
N SER A 18 2.20 17.32 -21.80
CA SER A 18 2.13 15.94 -21.32
C SER A 18 1.91 15.93 -19.79
N PRO A 19 1.32 14.86 -19.21
CA PRO A 19 1.25 14.72 -17.76
C PRO A 19 2.60 14.91 -17.08
N GLU A 20 3.68 14.47 -17.72
CA GLU A 20 5.05 14.65 -17.25
C GLU A 20 5.48 16.12 -17.22
N ASP A 21 5.08 16.93 -18.20
CA ASP A 21 5.36 18.38 -18.21
C ASP A 21 4.65 19.10 -17.07
N LEU A 22 3.38 18.77 -16.83
CA LEU A 22 2.61 19.33 -15.72
C LEU A 22 3.21 18.96 -14.36
N ILE A 23 3.66 17.71 -14.20
CA ILE A 23 4.33 17.26 -12.98
C ILE A 23 5.68 17.98 -12.84
N PHE A 24 6.46 18.12 -13.92
CA PHE A 24 7.71 18.89 -13.86
C PHE A 24 7.46 20.31 -13.36
N ASP A 25 6.48 21.02 -13.94
CA ASP A 25 6.17 22.40 -13.56
C ASP A 25 5.73 22.53 -12.09
N LEU A 26 5.03 21.52 -11.55
CA LEU A 26 4.65 21.47 -10.13
C LEU A 26 5.85 21.34 -9.19
N PHE A 27 6.93 20.69 -9.63
CA PHE A 27 8.15 20.44 -8.84
C PHE A 27 9.35 21.30 -9.25
N LYS A 28 9.17 22.21 -10.20
CA LYS A 28 10.18 23.17 -10.68
C LYS A 28 10.63 24.11 -9.55
N MET A 29 11.94 24.34 -9.46
CA MET A 29 12.52 25.25 -8.48
C MET A 29 12.35 26.71 -8.91
N PRO A 30 12.08 27.64 -7.99
CA PRO A 30 12.04 29.06 -8.32
C PRO A 30 13.37 29.52 -8.94
N ASN A 31 13.30 30.23 -10.06
CA ASN A 31 14.46 30.80 -10.77
C ASN A 31 15.46 29.78 -11.34
N LYS A 32 15.09 28.51 -11.46
CA LYS A 32 15.88 27.48 -12.16
C LYS A 32 15.00 26.71 -13.12
N ASP A 33 15.55 26.24 -14.24
CA ASP A 33 14.83 25.33 -15.15
C ASP A 33 15.04 23.85 -14.80
N GLU A 34 14.98 23.57 -13.50
CA GLU A 34 15.21 22.25 -12.92
C GLU A 34 14.11 21.95 -11.90
N ALA A 35 13.72 20.68 -11.80
CA ALA A 35 12.75 20.20 -10.83
C ALA A 35 13.38 19.27 -9.80
N SER A 36 12.87 19.30 -8.57
CA SER A 36 13.37 18.45 -7.48
C SER A 36 12.62 17.13 -7.42
N ILE A 37 13.28 16.05 -7.84
CA ILE A 37 12.71 14.70 -7.74
C ILE A 37 12.57 14.22 -6.28
N SER A 38 13.49 14.63 -5.41
CA SER A 38 13.39 14.32 -3.97
C SER A 38 12.14 14.94 -3.34
N LYS A 39 11.71 16.12 -3.81
CA LYS A 39 10.44 16.74 -3.38
C LYS A 39 9.23 15.94 -3.85
N LEU A 40 9.25 15.45 -5.10
CA LEU A 40 8.22 14.54 -5.61
C LEU A 40 8.11 13.27 -4.75
N ILE A 41 9.24 12.62 -4.44
CA ILE A 41 9.26 11.41 -3.60
C ILE A 41 8.69 11.68 -2.20
N LYS A 42 9.07 12.81 -1.58
CA LYS A 42 8.49 13.23 -0.29
C LYS A 42 6.97 13.42 -0.36
N VAL A 43 6.47 14.00 -1.45
CA VAL A 43 5.03 14.17 -1.67
C VAL A 43 4.34 12.81 -1.85
N LEU A 44 4.87 11.91 -2.69
CA LEU A 44 4.33 10.56 -2.85
C LEU A 44 4.29 9.78 -1.53
N LYS A 45 5.33 9.93 -0.69
CA LYS A 45 5.37 9.35 0.66
C LYS A 45 4.29 9.90 1.57
N SER A 46 3.94 11.18 1.45
CA SER A 46 2.84 11.78 2.21
C SER A 46 1.46 11.23 1.82
N PHE A 47 1.32 10.70 0.59
CA PHE A 47 0.15 9.96 0.14
C PHE A 47 0.18 8.46 0.51
N GLY A 48 1.22 8.00 1.21
CA GLY A 48 1.36 6.63 1.68
C GLY A 48 2.07 5.68 0.72
N LEU A 49 2.54 6.16 -0.43
CA LEU A 49 3.32 5.36 -1.37
C LEU A 49 4.78 5.27 -0.90
N ARG A 50 5.32 4.06 -0.78
CA ARG A 50 6.70 3.84 -0.32
C ARG A 50 7.67 3.83 -1.49
N GLU A 51 8.91 4.22 -1.24
CA GLU A 51 9.98 4.15 -2.25
C GLU A 51 10.25 2.71 -2.74
N SER A 52 9.96 1.73 -1.88
CA SER A 52 10.05 0.30 -2.21
C SER A 52 8.82 -0.23 -2.96
N ASP A 53 7.90 0.62 -3.44
CA ASP A 53 6.76 0.19 -4.25
C ASP A 53 7.28 -0.35 -5.60
N PRO A 54 6.97 -1.60 -5.97
CA PRO A 54 7.45 -2.18 -7.23
C PRO A 54 7.08 -1.37 -8.47
N ARG A 55 5.95 -0.64 -8.44
CA ARG A 55 5.49 0.21 -9.55
C ARG A 55 6.32 1.48 -9.70
N LEU A 56 7.06 1.87 -8.65
CA LEU A 56 8.01 2.99 -8.68
C LEU A 56 9.46 2.54 -8.94
N ARG A 57 9.72 1.22 -9.01
CA ARG A 57 11.08 0.67 -9.10
C ARG A 57 11.89 1.28 -10.26
N HIS A 58 11.31 1.34 -11.46
CA HIS A 58 12.01 1.86 -12.64
C HIS A 58 12.33 3.35 -12.53
N MET A 59 11.44 4.15 -11.92
CA MET A 59 11.73 5.55 -11.62
C MET A 59 12.91 5.67 -10.63
N MET A 60 12.92 4.84 -9.58
CA MET A 60 14.00 4.86 -8.58
C MET A 60 15.35 4.40 -9.16
N GLU A 61 15.35 3.43 -10.07
CA GLU A 61 16.55 2.97 -10.79
C GLU A 61 17.12 4.10 -11.67
N LYS A 62 16.26 4.79 -12.45
CA LYS A 62 16.68 5.94 -13.27
C LYS A 62 17.19 7.11 -12.43
N MET A 63 16.57 7.37 -11.28
CA MET A 63 17.03 8.41 -10.37
C MET A 63 18.46 8.13 -9.89
N LYS A 64 18.77 6.88 -9.54
CA LYS A 64 20.11 6.48 -9.11
C LYS A 64 21.14 6.54 -10.22
N SER A 65 20.78 6.15 -11.45
CA SER A 65 21.72 6.26 -12.58
C SER A 65 22.14 7.70 -12.88
N PHE A 66 21.29 8.68 -12.57
CA PHE A 66 21.65 10.09 -12.69
C PHE A 66 22.48 10.63 -11.52
N GLU A 67 22.50 9.93 -10.38
CA GLU A 67 23.34 10.27 -9.21
C GLU A 67 24.80 9.94 -9.47
N ASP A 68 25.08 8.79 -10.08
CA ASP A 68 26.44 8.31 -10.36
C ASP A 68 27.17 9.17 -11.41
N ASP A 69 26.43 9.96 -12.20
CA ASP A 69 26.96 10.84 -13.25
C ASP A 69 27.31 12.26 -12.76
N ASP A 70 26.89 12.67 -11.57
CA ASP A 70 26.98 14.05 -11.08
C ASP A 70 27.67 14.11 -9.69
N ASP A 71 28.95 14.50 -9.68
CA ASP A 71 29.85 14.50 -8.50
C ASP A 71 29.47 15.54 -7.41
N ASP A 72 28.42 16.34 -7.66
CA ASP A 72 28.01 17.46 -6.82
C ASP A 72 26.71 17.12 -6.07
N ALA A 73 26.85 16.71 -4.81
CA ALA A 73 25.79 16.27 -3.89
C ALA A 73 24.79 17.38 -3.48
N ARG A 74 24.17 18.06 -4.45
CA ARG A 74 23.25 19.18 -4.23
C ARG A 74 21.88 18.91 -4.86
N ASN A 75 21.06 18.21 -4.08
CA ASN A 75 19.58 18.20 -4.18
C ASN A 75 18.96 17.63 -5.47
N PHE A 76 19.50 16.58 -6.11
CA PHE A 76 18.86 15.86 -7.24
C PHE A 76 17.94 16.73 -8.11
N LEU A 77 18.50 17.84 -8.58
CA LEU A 77 17.80 18.75 -9.47
C LEU A 77 17.98 18.20 -10.87
N LEU A 78 16.86 17.89 -11.52
CA LEU A 78 16.88 17.33 -12.86
C LEU A 78 16.39 18.39 -13.84
N SER A 79 17.05 18.48 -14.99
CA SER A 79 16.54 19.21 -16.15
C SER A 79 15.19 18.62 -16.59
N ARG A 80 14.42 19.38 -17.36
CA ARG A 80 13.10 18.96 -17.85
C ARG A 80 13.12 17.56 -18.48
N ASP A 81 14.05 17.31 -19.40
CA ASP A 81 14.10 16.03 -20.12
C ASP A 81 14.47 14.87 -19.20
N LYS A 82 15.50 15.03 -18.35
CA LYS A 82 15.91 14.00 -17.37
C LYS A 82 14.78 13.71 -16.37
N PHE A 83 14.07 14.72 -15.90
CA PHE A 83 12.96 14.55 -14.97
C PHE A 83 11.81 13.77 -15.61
N LYS A 84 11.38 14.17 -16.81
CA LYS A 84 10.32 13.48 -17.56
C LYS A 84 10.70 12.02 -17.81
N GLU A 85 11.92 11.78 -18.28
CA GLU A 85 12.43 10.44 -18.52
C GLU A 85 12.40 9.58 -17.24
N CYS A 86 12.72 10.17 -16.09
CA CYS A 86 12.73 9.50 -14.80
C CYS A 86 11.33 9.07 -14.35
N ILE A 87 10.34 9.97 -14.44
CA ILE A 87 8.99 9.71 -13.94
C ILE A 87 8.10 8.94 -14.92
N HIS A 88 8.43 8.95 -16.21
CA HIS A 88 7.62 8.37 -17.28
C HIS A 88 7.15 6.93 -17.00
N PRO A 89 7.99 5.98 -16.52
CA PRO A 89 7.56 4.61 -16.23
C PRO A 89 6.44 4.50 -15.18
N SER A 90 6.28 5.51 -14.34
CA SER A 90 5.33 5.53 -13.21
C SER A 90 4.35 6.70 -13.28
N VAL A 91 4.28 7.41 -14.42
CA VAL A 91 3.55 8.68 -14.56
C VAL A 91 2.06 8.55 -14.21
N GLN A 92 1.43 7.42 -14.53
CA GLN A 92 0.02 7.17 -14.23
C GLN A 92 -0.24 7.13 -12.71
N LEU A 93 0.57 6.37 -11.97
CA LEU A 93 0.47 6.26 -10.51
C LEU A 93 0.76 7.62 -9.84
N ILE A 94 1.79 8.32 -10.31
CA ILE A 94 2.16 9.65 -9.81
C ILE A 94 1.01 10.63 -10.05
N SER A 95 0.43 10.63 -11.25
CA SER A 95 -0.71 11.48 -11.60
C SER A 95 -1.94 11.18 -10.75
N GLN A 96 -2.24 9.89 -10.51
CA GLN A 96 -3.34 9.48 -9.63
C GLN A 96 -3.13 9.98 -8.20
N ALA A 97 -1.92 9.84 -7.66
CA ALA A 97 -1.57 10.33 -6.33
C ALA A 97 -1.69 11.85 -6.21
N LEU A 98 -1.08 12.61 -7.14
CA LEU A 98 -1.10 14.07 -7.11
C LEU A 98 -2.49 14.67 -7.32
N ARG A 99 -3.39 13.96 -8.01
CA ARG A 99 -4.79 14.34 -8.17
C ARG A 99 -5.69 13.93 -7.00
N ASN A 100 -5.11 13.36 -5.94
CA ASN A 100 -5.85 12.88 -4.77
C ASN A 100 -6.90 11.81 -5.11
N HIS A 101 -6.60 10.97 -6.11
CA HIS A 101 -7.46 9.89 -6.61
C HIS A 101 -7.06 8.51 -6.10
N LEU A 102 -6.32 8.45 -4.99
CA LEU A 102 -6.12 7.20 -4.26
C LEU A 102 -7.36 6.94 -3.39
N ILE A 103 -7.62 5.68 -3.09
CA ILE A 103 -8.80 5.20 -2.37
C ILE A 103 -8.96 5.84 -0.99
N ILE A 104 -7.85 6.23 -0.35
CA ILE A 104 -7.85 7.07 0.85
C ILE A 104 -7.16 8.40 0.51
N PRO A 105 -7.93 9.45 0.16
CA PRO A 105 -7.38 10.75 -0.24
C PRO A 105 -6.64 11.46 0.92
N SER A 106 -7.30 11.57 2.09
CA SER A 106 -6.73 12.18 3.30
C SER A 106 -5.83 11.21 4.08
N TRP A 107 -4.78 10.69 3.44
CA TRP A 107 -3.92 9.65 4.01
C TRP A 107 -3.31 10.01 5.38
N GLY A 108 -2.87 11.25 5.55
CA GLY A 108 -2.28 11.73 6.81
C GLY A 108 -3.27 11.74 7.97
N GLU A 109 -4.49 12.22 7.74
CA GLU A 109 -5.57 12.23 8.74
C GLU A 109 -5.99 10.80 9.11
N PHE A 110 -6.18 9.95 8.09
CA PHE A 110 -6.47 8.53 8.29
C PHE A 110 -5.40 7.85 9.16
N CYS A 111 -4.12 8.05 8.84
CA CYS A 111 -3.03 7.51 9.65
C CYS A 111 -3.04 8.04 11.09
N GLY A 112 -3.42 9.30 11.30
CA GLY A 112 -3.60 9.89 12.62
C GLY A 112 -4.67 9.15 13.43
N GLN A 113 -5.84 8.90 12.84
CA GLN A 113 -6.92 8.17 13.49
C GLN A 113 -6.54 6.71 13.80
N ILE A 114 -5.94 6.00 12.84
CA ILE A 114 -5.45 4.63 13.06
C ILE A 114 -4.40 4.59 14.17
N LYS A 115 -3.52 5.60 14.26
CA LYS A 115 -2.54 5.68 15.34
C LYS A 115 -3.21 5.82 16.70
N THR A 116 -4.26 6.66 16.83
CA THR A 116 -5.02 6.78 18.07
C THR A 116 -5.62 5.43 18.49
N ILE A 117 -6.30 4.73 17.57
CA ILE A 117 -6.85 3.40 17.82
C ILE A 117 -5.75 2.40 18.22
N PHE A 118 -4.61 2.44 17.53
CA PHE A 118 -3.47 1.57 17.83
C PHE A 118 -2.96 1.78 19.27
N GLU A 119 -2.81 3.03 19.71
CA GLU A 119 -2.34 3.35 21.06
C GLU A 119 -3.39 3.01 22.12
N GLU A 120 -4.69 3.24 21.86
CA GLU A 120 -5.77 2.84 22.76
C GLU A 120 -5.82 1.33 22.95
N CYS A 121 -5.78 0.56 21.86
CA CYS A 121 -5.78 -0.90 21.92
C CYS A 121 -4.51 -1.46 22.59
N LYS A 122 -3.36 -0.79 22.45
CA LYS A 122 -2.09 -1.20 23.07
C LYS A 122 -2.15 -1.24 24.60
N LEU A 123 -3.04 -0.46 25.20
CA LEU A 123 -3.24 -0.42 26.66
C LEU A 123 -3.99 -1.65 27.18
N ILE A 124 -4.67 -2.41 26.31
CA ILE A 124 -5.38 -3.63 26.68
C ILE A 124 -4.35 -4.74 26.86
N LYS A 125 -4.16 -5.19 28.11
CA LYS A 125 -3.20 -6.24 28.50
C LYS A 125 -3.85 -7.57 28.88
N GLU A 126 -5.13 -7.71 28.58
CA GLU A 126 -5.91 -8.92 28.82
C GLU A 126 -5.56 -10.04 27.82
N GLY A 127 -5.95 -11.27 28.15
CA GLY A 127 -5.67 -12.46 27.35
C GLY A 127 -4.46 -13.27 27.83
N SER A 128 -4.22 -14.41 27.17
CA SER A 128 -3.07 -15.26 27.48
C SER A 128 -2.43 -15.78 26.19
N VAL A 129 -1.10 -15.89 26.20
CA VAL A 129 -0.36 -16.48 25.08
C VAL A 129 -0.76 -17.95 24.94
N ALA A 130 -0.95 -18.42 23.71
CA ALA A 130 -1.26 -19.81 23.44
C ALA A 130 -0.11 -20.73 23.91
N THR A 131 -0.37 -21.58 24.90
CA THR A 131 0.64 -22.45 25.53
C THR A 131 0.64 -23.89 25.03
N TYR A 132 -0.38 -24.31 24.25
CA TYR A 132 -0.51 -25.68 23.79
C TYR A 132 0.54 -26.10 22.73
N ILE A 133 1.22 -25.15 22.09
CA ILE A 133 2.37 -25.38 21.22
C ILE A 133 3.60 -24.70 21.85
N PRO A 134 4.71 -25.41 22.12
CA PRO A 134 5.88 -24.85 22.80
C PRO A 134 6.48 -23.61 22.12
N GLN A 135 6.41 -23.52 20.79
CA GLN A 135 6.90 -22.39 20.01
C GLN A 135 6.01 -21.14 20.17
N LEU A 136 4.70 -21.33 20.39
CA LEU A 136 3.77 -20.23 20.67
C LEU A 136 3.92 -19.74 22.12
N ALA A 137 4.17 -20.66 23.06
CA ALA A 137 4.37 -20.34 24.47
C ALA A 137 5.57 -19.41 24.74
N ARG A 138 6.53 -19.34 23.80
CA ARG A 138 7.73 -18.49 23.89
C ARG A 138 7.51 -17.05 23.40
N GLN A 139 6.32 -16.74 22.88
CA GLN A 139 6.04 -15.40 22.36
C GLN A 139 5.92 -14.39 23.49
N ASN A 140 6.47 -13.20 23.28
CA ASN A 140 6.38 -12.10 24.23
C ASN A 140 4.97 -11.48 24.16
N PRO A 141 4.19 -11.47 25.25
CA PRO A 141 2.83 -10.90 25.27
C PRO A 141 2.78 -9.39 25.04
N ASP A 142 3.91 -8.69 25.18
CA ASP A 142 3.98 -7.24 24.95
C ASP A 142 4.20 -6.85 23.48
N ILE A 143 4.40 -7.81 22.57
CA ILE A 143 4.53 -7.54 21.14
C ILE A 143 3.17 -7.08 20.59
N TRP A 144 3.15 -5.88 20.02
CA TRP A 144 1.94 -5.30 19.43
C TRP A 144 2.29 -4.57 18.14
N GLY A 145 1.75 -5.05 17.02
CA GLY A 145 2.05 -4.53 15.69
C GLY A 145 0.80 -4.39 14.84
N LEU A 146 0.73 -3.31 14.07
CA LEU A 146 -0.34 -3.06 13.11
C LEU A 146 0.27 -2.66 11.76
N SER A 147 -0.29 -3.16 10.67
CA SER A 147 0.09 -2.76 9.31
C SER A 147 -1.14 -2.70 8.42
N ILE A 148 -1.22 -1.63 7.63
CA ILE A 148 -2.28 -1.38 6.65
C ILE A 148 -1.64 -1.27 5.28
N CYS A 149 -2.27 -1.90 4.29
CA CYS A 149 -2.01 -1.71 2.87
C CYS A 149 -3.35 -1.56 2.14
N THR A 150 -3.54 -0.46 1.44
CA THR A 150 -4.74 -0.27 0.60
C THR A 150 -4.58 -0.96 -0.75
N ILE A 151 -5.69 -1.08 -1.49
CA ILE A 151 -5.68 -1.60 -2.87
C ILE A 151 -4.83 -0.75 -3.82
N ASP A 152 -4.66 0.55 -3.54
CA ASP A 152 -3.80 1.45 -4.30
C ASP A 152 -2.33 1.42 -3.83
N GLY A 153 -2.00 0.61 -2.82
CA GLY A 153 -0.64 0.46 -2.30
C GLY A 153 -0.22 1.51 -1.27
N GLN A 154 -1.16 2.26 -0.71
CA GLN A 154 -0.88 3.17 0.42
C GLN A 154 -0.61 2.35 1.68
N ARG A 155 0.49 2.65 2.40
CA ARG A 155 0.98 1.78 3.49
C ARG A 155 1.43 2.54 4.73
N VAL A 156 0.92 2.13 5.88
CA VAL A 156 1.35 2.59 7.21
C VAL A 156 1.49 1.41 8.16
N SER A 157 2.44 1.50 9.08
CA SER A 157 2.73 0.45 10.05
C SER A 157 3.07 1.08 11.41
N PHE A 158 2.64 0.44 12.50
CA PHE A 158 2.88 0.88 13.88
C PHE A 158 3.36 -0.31 14.74
N GLY A 159 4.14 -0.01 15.77
CA GLY A 159 4.64 -1.02 16.72
C GLY A 159 5.58 -2.06 16.11
N ASP A 160 5.46 -3.29 16.57
CA ASP A 160 6.36 -4.41 16.27
C ASP A 160 6.06 -5.11 14.93
N TYR A 161 5.66 -4.34 13.90
CA TYR A 161 5.17 -4.88 12.62
C TYR A 161 6.21 -5.69 11.81
N LYS A 162 7.49 -5.61 12.16
CA LYS A 162 8.57 -6.37 11.53
C LYS A 162 8.86 -7.70 12.25
N MET A 163 8.24 -7.95 13.39
CA MET A 163 8.43 -9.21 14.11
C MET A 163 7.74 -10.34 13.36
N PRO A 164 8.48 -11.37 12.89
CA PRO A 164 7.87 -12.49 12.21
C PRO A 164 7.11 -13.38 13.19
N PHE A 165 5.94 -13.85 12.78
CA PHE A 165 5.15 -14.83 13.51
C PHE A 165 4.50 -15.82 12.52
N CYS A 166 4.10 -16.99 13.02
CA CYS A 166 3.42 -17.98 12.19
C CYS A 166 2.01 -17.51 11.83
N VAL A 167 1.61 -17.65 10.57
CA VAL A 167 0.28 -17.22 10.07
C VAL A 167 -0.88 -17.98 10.76
N GLN A 168 -0.65 -19.22 11.21
CA GLN A 168 -1.66 -20.05 11.88
C GLN A 168 -2.96 -20.15 11.03
N SER A 169 -4.14 -20.16 11.67
CA SER A 169 -5.43 -20.34 10.99
C SER A 169 -5.73 -19.32 9.89
N VAL A 170 -5.07 -18.17 9.87
CA VAL A 170 -5.20 -17.19 8.78
C VAL A 170 -4.79 -17.78 7.43
N SER A 171 -3.92 -18.82 7.41
CA SER A 171 -3.48 -19.50 6.18
C SER A 171 -4.61 -20.21 5.45
N LYS A 172 -5.70 -20.58 6.15
CA LYS A 172 -6.85 -21.30 5.56
C LYS A 172 -7.55 -20.47 4.49
N ALA A 173 -7.68 -19.16 4.70
CA ALA A 173 -8.30 -18.26 3.72
C ALA A 173 -7.48 -18.20 2.42
N PHE A 174 -6.15 -18.13 2.53
CA PHE A 174 -5.26 -18.14 1.37
C PHE A 174 -5.30 -19.48 0.64
N ASN A 175 -5.25 -20.60 1.37
CA ASN A 175 -5.33 -21.92 0.77
C ASN A 175 -6.64 -22.13 0.01
N TYR A 176 -7.77 -21.67 0.56
CA TYR A 176 -9.05 -21.70 -0.14
C TYR A 176 -9.02 -20.86 -1.42
N ALA A 177 -8.54 -19.62 -1.35
CA ALA A 177 -8.47 -18.75 -2.53
C ALA A 177 -7.63 -19.38 -3.66
N ILE A 178 -6.48 -19.98 -3.32
CA ILE A 178 -5.62 -20.67 -4.30
C ILE A 178 -6.37 -21.86 -4.92
N VAL A 179 -6.87 -22.79 -4.10
CA VAL A 179 -7.50 -24.01 -4.61
C VAL A 179 -8.78 -23.70 -5.39
N SER A 180 -9.57 -22.70 -4.95
CA SER A 180 -10.75 -22.24 -5.68
C SER A 180 -10.41 -21.57 -7.00
N SER A 181 -9.29 -20.85 -7.08
CA SER A 181 -8.79 -20.27 -8.33
C SER A 181 -8.33 -21.35 -9.31
N ASP A 182 -7.66 -22.39 -8.80
CA ASP A 182 -7.05 -23.44 -9.63
C ASP A 182 -8.06 -24.49 -10.11
N LEU A 183 -9.00 -24.88 -9.25
CA LEU A 183 -9.93 -26.00 -9.50
C LEU A 183 -11.38 -25.56 -9.70
N GLY A 184 -11.69 -24.29 -9.48
CA GLY A 184 -13.05 -23.75 -9.51
C GLY A 184 -13.79 -23.98 -8.19
N ALA A 185 -14.62 -23.01 -7.82
CA ALA A 185 -15.36 -23.03 -6.56
C ALA A 185 -16.29 -24.26 -6.44
N ASP A 186 -17.00 -24.63 -7.51
CA ASP A 186 -17.94 -25.75 -7.51
C ASP A 186 -17.25 -27.08 -7.17
N PHE A 187 -16.04 -27.31 -7.71
CA PHE A 187 -15.26 -28.50 -7.42
C PHE A 187 -14.81 -28.51 -5.96
N VAL A 188 -14.27 -27.40 -5.45
CA VAL A 188 -13.87 -27.29 -4.04
C VAL A 188 -15.04 -27.57 -3.11
N HIS A 189 -16.22 -27.03 -3.44
CA HIS A 189 -17.42 -27.20 -2.64
C HIS A 189 -18.09 -28.57 -2.79
N SER A 190 -17.60 -29.43 -3.68
CA SER A 190 -17.91 -30.87 -3.61
C SER A 190 -17.30 -31.54 -2.37
N TYR A 191 -16.23 -30.96 -1.79
CA TYR A 191 -15.51 -31.50 -0.61
C TYR A 191 -15.77 -30.72 0.68
N VAL A 192 -16.02 -29.41 0.59
CA VAL A 192 -16.21 -28.53 1.76
C VAL A 192 -17.50 -27.71 1.67
N GLY A 193 -18.24 -27.57 2.78
CA GLY A 193 -19.52 -26.85 2.81
C GLY A 193 -19.37 -25.33 2.58
N HIS A 194 -20.46 -24.61 2.39
CA HIS A 194 -20.42 -23.14 2.26
C HIS A 194 -20.67 -22.41 3.58
N GLU A 195 -21.36 -23.07 4.52
CA GLU A 195 -21.90 -22.44 5.71
C GLU A 195 -21.00 -22.62 6.94
N PRO A 196 -20.98 -21.65 7.85
CA PRO A 196 -20.32 -21.81 9.14
C PRO A 196 -21.03 -22.90 9.94
N SER A 197 -20.27 -23.73 10.65
CA SER A 197 -20.80 -24.84 11.46
C SER A 197 -21.65 -24.41 12.67
N GLY A 198 -21.58 -23.15 13.09
CA GLY A 198 -22.19 -22.64 14.32
C GLY A 198 -21.54 -23.15 15.64
N ARG A 199 -20.69 -24.18 15.57
CA ARG A 199 -20.12 -24.91 16.72
C ARG A 199 -18.67 -24.53 17.01
N LEU A 200 -18.08 -25.09 18.07
CA LEU A 200 -16.68 -24.81 18.46
C LEU A 200 -15.70 -25.44 17.45
N PHE A 201 -14.52 -24.83 17.26
CA PHE A 201 -13.53 -25.25 16.25
C PHE A 201 -13.00 -26.69 16.46
N ASN A 202 -13.09 -27.23 17.68
CA ASN A 202 -12.58 -28.56 18.03
C ASN A 202 -13.63 -29.68 17.93
N GLU A 203 -14.84 -29.39 17.47
CA GLU A 203 -15.87 -30.42 17.28
C GLU A 203 -15.82 -30.95 15.86
N ILE A 204 -15.69 -32.28 15.71
CA ILE A 204 -15.86 -32.94 14.42
C ILE A 204 -17.33 -32.76 14.01
N CYS A 205 -17.57 -31.87 13.05
CA CYS A 205 -18.90 -31.57 12.55
C CYS A 205 -18.94 -31.75 11.03
N LEU A 206 -19.92 -32.53 10.59
CA LEU A 206 -20.33 -32.66 9.20
C LEU A 206 -21.68 -31.95 9.04
N ASP A 207 -21.90 -31.32 7.90
CA ASP A 207 -23.20 -30.78 7.51
C ASP A 207 -24.18 -31.91 7.16
N ALA A 208 -25.42 -31.54 6.84
CA ALA A 208 -26.48 -32.50 6.47
C ALA A 208 -26.14 -33.35 5.22
N ASN A 209 -25.12 -32.96 4.45
CA ASN A 209 -24.64 -33.66 3.26
C ASN A 209 -23.36 -34.46 3.52
N GLY A 210 -22.93 -34.60 4.79
CA GLY A 210 -21.72 -35.34 5.15
C GLY A 210 -20.41 -34.62 4.80
N LYS A 211 -20.44 -33.31 4.52
CA LYS A 211 -19.25 -32.50 4.23
C LYS A 211 -18.81 -31.74 5.47
N HIS A 212 -17.50 -31.54 5.62
CA HIS A 212 -17.01 -30.64 6.66
C HIS A 212 -17.44 -29.20 6.37
N SER A 213 -18.08 -28.56 7.35
CA SER A 213 -18.33 -27.12 7.30
C SER A 213 -17.01 -26.37 7.21
N ILE A 214 -16.93 -25.30 6.42
CA ILE A 214 -15.69 -24.54 6.40
C ILE A 214 -15.56 -23.71 7.67
N HIS A 215 -14.61 -24.11 8.51
CA HIS A 215 -14.13 -23.31 9.62
C HIS A 215 -13.11 -22.28 9.10
N PHE A 216 -13.58 -21.27 8.38
CA PHE A 216 -12.72 -20.14 7.95
C PHE A 216 -12.25 -19.28 9.12
N TRP A 217 -12.90 -19.40 10.25
CA TRP A 217 -12.68 -18.54 11.39
C TRP A 217 -12.33 -19.40 12.60
N PRO A 218 -11.16 -19.21 13.24
CA PRO A 218 -11.12 -19.48 14.65
C PRO A 218 -12.19 -18.59 15.27
N LYS A 219 -13.14 -19.17 16.01
CA LYS A 219 -13.88 -18.37 16.99
C LYS A 219 -12.80 -17.67 17.81
N VAL A 220 -12.78 -16.34 17.73
CA VAL A 220 -11.95 -15.50 18.59
C VAL A 220 -12.27 -15.93 20.02
N LEU A 221 -11.23 -16.32 20.75
CA LEU A 221 -11.31 -16.66 22.17
C LEU A 221 -11.88 -15.50 22.97
#